data_AF-X1MRT8-F1
#
_entry.id   AF-X1MRT8-F1
#
_cell.length_a   1.000
_cell.length_b   1.000
_cell.length_c   1.000
_cell.angle_alpha   90.00
_cell.angle_beta   90.00
_cell.angle_gamma   90.00
#
_symmetry.space_group_name_H-M   'P 1'
#
loop_
_entity.id
_entity.type
_entity.pdbx_description
1 polymer ?
#
loop_
_entity_poly.entity_id
_entity_poly.type
_entity_poly.pdbx_seq_one_letter_code
_entity_poly.pdbx_strand_id
1 'polypeptide(L)'
;MLIWLNRWSCRQFAIEYHELGSSEILSWYNQFNSTLFDRNKNLWELTEAEINFVAQAYEALSNKRASLRKRKENTSSVSVGPTGAAKILFAIRRNALIPWDISIRNHYGYDSSGASYVTYLYRVKSILKELEDTCNKNGFTLAQLPKQLRRNNSTVPKLIDEYHWVTITNDCSLPTQDIFQKWAQWSKI
;
A
#
# COMPACT_ATOMS: atom_id res chain seq x y z
N MET A 1 -10.84 -4.02 -11.54
CA MET A 1 -10.31 -3.36 -10.33
C MET A 1 -11.15 -3.65 -9.08
N LEU A 2 -12.46 -3.35 -9.07
CA LEU A 2 -13.27 -3.46 -7.84
C LEU A 2 -13.36 -4.88 -7.25
N ILE A 3 -13.44 -5.92 -8.08
CA ILE A 3 -13.37 -7.32 -7.63
C ILE A 3 -12.08 -7.59 -6.84
N TRP A 4 -10.94 -7.07 -7.32
CA TRP A 4 -9.66 -7.19 -6.63
C TRP A 4 -9.68 -6.44 -5.29
N LEU A 5 -10.24 -5.23 -5.24
CA LEU A 5 -10.41 -4.46 -4.00
C LEU A 5 -11.30 -5.20 -2.98
N ASN A 6 -12.38 -5.83 -3.42
CA ASN A 6 -13.23 -6.63 -2.54
C ASN A 6 -12.51 -7.86 -1.99
N ARG A 7 -11.67 -8.53 -2.80
CA ARG A 7 -10.78 -9.62 -2.33
C ARG A 7 -9.76 -9.12 -1.31
N TRP A 8 -9.39 -7.85 -1.38
CA TRP A 8 -8.56 -7.13 -0.40
C TRP A 8 -9.39 -6.55 0.76
N SER A 9 -10.61 -7.06 0.99
CA SER A 9 -11.51 -6.66 2.08
C SER A 9 -11.96 -5.20 2.06
N CYS A 10 -11.90 -4.50 0.92
CA CYS A 10 -12.48 -3.16 0.77
C CYS A 10 -14.00 -3.26 0.61
N ARG A 11 -14.73 -3.27 1.74
CA ARG A 11 -16.20 -3.42 1.78
C ARG A 11 -16.96 -2.18 1.32
N GLN A 12 -16.31 -1.02 1.23
CA GLN A 12 -16.90 0.21 0.72
C GLN A 12 -17.30 0.13 -0.76
N PHE A 13 -16.73 -0.81 -1.52
CA PHE A 13 -17.13 -1.08 -2.91
C PHE A 13 -18.20 -2.18 -2.95
N ALA A 14 -19.42 -1.85 -2.53
CA ALA A 14 -20.54 -2.78 -2.57
C ALA A 14 -20.85 -3.22 -4.02
N ILE A 15 -21.12 -4.52 -4.22
CA ILE A 15 -21.28 -5.14 -5.55
C ILE A 15 -22.34 -4.42 -6.38
N GLU A 16 -23.47 -4.09 -5.78
CA GLU A 16 -24.59 -3.37 -6.43
C GLU A 16 -24.22 -1.97 -6.96
N TYR A 17 -23.13 -1.38 -6.48
CA TYR A 17 -22.65 -0.06 -6.91
C TYR A 17 -21.31 -0.13 -7.67
N HIS A 18 -20.92 -1.30 -8.20
CA HIS A 18 -19.65 -1.43 -8.92
C HIS A 18 -19.54 -0.51 -10.13
N GLU A 19 -20.62 -0.27 -10.87
CA GLU A 19 -20.62 0.68 -12.00
C GLU A 19 -20.32 2.11 -11.53
N LEU A 20 -21.00 2.56 -10.47
CA LEU A 20 -20.77 3.88 -9.87
C LEU A 20 -19.34 4.02 -9.34
N GLY A 21 -18.87 3.05 -8.54
CA GLY A 21 -17.51 3.10 -8.01
C GLY A 21 -16.44 3.04 -9.10
N SER A 22 -16.70 2.30 -10.19
CA SER A 22 -15.77 2.19 -11.31
C SER A 22 -15.70 3.49 -12.11
N SER A 23 -16.85 4.14 -12.36
CA SER A 23 -16.88 5.43 -13.08
C SER A 23 -16.21 6.55 -12.29
N GLU A 24 -16.40 6.59 -10.97
CA GLU A 24 -15.74 7.54 -10.07
C GLU A 24 -14.21 7.36 -10.03
N ILE A 25 -13.74 6.12 -9.95
CA ILE A 25 -12.30 5.79 -10.02
C ILE A 25 -11.75 6.11 -11.41
N LEU A 26 -12.49 5.82 -12.49
CA LEU A 26 -12.07 6.13 -13.85
C LEU A 26 -11.94 7.64 -14.08
N SER A 27 -12.91 8.42 -13.58
CA SER A 27 -12.85 9.88 -13.59
C SER A 27 -11.60 10.39 -12.87
N TRP A 28 -11.31 9.87 -11.68
CA TRP A 28 -10.06 10.19 -10.97
C TRP A 28 -8.82 9.78 -11.78
N TYR A 29 -8.82 8.57 -12.34
CA TYR A 29 -7.67 8.04 -13.07
C TYR A 29 -7.34 8.91 -14.30
N ASN A 30 -8.36 9.31 -15.07
CA ASN A 30 -8.19 10.19 -16.22
C ASN A 30 -7.63 11.57 -15.83
N GLN A 31 -7.94 12.05 -14.62
CA GLN A 31 -7.45 13.33 -14.12
C GLN A 31 -5.99 13.27 -13.65
N PHE A 32 -5.58 12.19 -12.97
CA PHE A 32 -4.29 12.15 -12.27
C PHE A 32 -3.23 11.24 -12.90
N ASN A 33 -3.61 10.24 -13.69
CA ASN A 33 -2.68 9.19 -14.11
C ASN A 33 -1.53 9.69 -15.00
N SER A 34 -1.79 10.68 -15.86
CA SER A 34 -0.77 11.26 -16.75
C SER A 34 0.29 12.08 -16.00
N THR A 35 -0.06 12.62 -14.83
CA THR A 35 0.84 13.42 -13.99
C THR A 35 1.57 12.57 -12.95
N LEU A 36 1.01 11.41 -12.58
CA LEU A 36 1.74 10.42 -11.79
C LEU A 36 2.97 9.92 -12.56
N PHE A 37 4.06 9.72 -11.85
CA PHE A 37 5.31 9.15 -12.36
C PHE A 37 5.12 7.78 -13.06
N ASP A 38 6.14 7.34 -13.80
CA ASP A 38 6.08 6.09 -14.56
C ASP A 38 5.72 4.87 -13.71
N ARG A 39 4.95 3.94 -14.29
CA ARG A 39 4.44 2.75 -13.59
C ARG A 39 5.52 1.79 -13.09
N ASN A 40 6.69 1.81 -13.70
CA ASN A 40 7.79 0.91 -13.36
C ASN A 40 8.75 1.51 -12.33
N LYS A 41 8.66 2.82 -12.08
CA LYS A 41 9.53 3.53 -11.13
C LYS A 41 9.37 2.94 -9.72
N ASN A 42 10.47 2.82 -9.00
CA ASN A 42 10.48 2.30 -7.64
C ASN A 42 10.31 3.41 -6.61
N LEU A 43 9.86 3.07 -5.40
CA LEU A 43 9.65 4.05 -4.32
C LEU A 43 10.94 4.80 -3.98
N TRP A 44 12.07 4.10 -3.94
CA TRP A 44 13.37 4.72 -3.64
C TRP A 44 13.83 5.70 -4.74
N GLU A 45 13.34 5.57 -5.97
CA GLU A 45 13.67 6.45 -7.11
C GLU A 45 12.80 7.71 -7.19
N LEU A 46 11.68 7.76 -6.44
CA LEU A 46 10.79 8.93 -6.47
C LEU A 46 11.48 10.18 -5.92
N THR A 47 11.35 11.28 -6.65
CA THR A 47 11.76 12.62 -6.23
C THR A 47 10.80 13.18 -5.19
N GLU A 48 11.23 14.23 -4.48
CA GLU A 48 10.40 14.93 -3.50
C GLU A 48 9.12 15.50 -4.14
N ALA A 49 9.23 16.10 -5.32
CA ALA A 49 8.09 16.64 -6.05
C ALA A 49 7.08 15.55 -6.45
N GLU A 50 7.56 14.39 -6.91
CA GLU A 50 6.70 13.25 -7.26
C GLU A 50 5.99 12.70 -6.02
N ILE A 51 6.69 12.56 -4.88
CA ILE A 51 6.08 12.11 -3.62
C ILE A 51 5.04 13.12 -3.14
N ASN A 52 5.36 14.42 -3.17
CA ASN A 52 4.42 15.46 -2.74
C ASN A 52 3.18 15.52 -3.63
N PHE A 53 3.29 15.26 -4.94
CA PHE A 53 2.14 15.14 -5.83
C PHE A 53 1.22 13.96 -5.46
N VAL A 54 1.77 12.88 -4.89
CA VAL A 54 0.97 11.73 -4.42
C VAL A 54 -0.02 12.14 -3.34
N ALA A 55 0.28 13.12 -2.48
CA ALA A 55 -0.67 13.60 -1.47
C ALA A 55 -1.98 14.09 -2.11
N GLN A 56 -1.88 14.90 -3.17
CA GLN A 56 -3.04 15.45 -3.88
C GLN A 56 -3.82 14.35 -4.57
N ALA A 57 -3.13 13.45 -5.28
CA ALA A 57 -3.77 12.33 -5.97
C ALA A 57 -4.48 11.39 -4.98
N TYR A 58 -3.85 11.11 -3.84
CA TYR A 58 -4.40 10.30 -2.76
C TYR A 58 -5.65 10.92 -2.13
N GLU A 59 -5.59 12.21 -1.79
CA GLU A 59 -6.70 12.92 -1.15
C GLU A 59 -7.90 13.08 -2.10
N ALA A 60 -7.64 13.39 -3.37
CA ALA A 60 -8.69 13.41 -4.38
C ALA A 60 -9.36 12.03 -4.52
N LEU A 61 -8.56 10.94 -4.50
CA LEU A 61 -9.08 9.59 -4.61
C LEU A 61 -9.87 9.15 -3.38
N SER A 62 -9.36 9.45 -2.17
CA SER A 62 -10.00 9.04 -0.92
C SER A 62 -11.39 9.64 -0.75
N ASN A 63 -11.62 10.81 -1.35
CA ASN A 63 -12.90 11.53 -1.37
C ASN A 63 -13.85 11.11 -2.50
N LYS A 64 -13.39 10.32 -3.49
CA LYS A 64 -14.28 9.78 -4.54
C LYS A 64 -15.35 8.89 -3.95
N ARG A 65 -16.49 8.79 -4.63
CA ARG A 65 -17.59 7.95 -4.20
C ARG A 65 -17.34 6.50 -4.58
N ALA A 66 -17.43 5.60 -3.61
CA ALA A 66 -17.28 4.16 -3.81
C ALA A 66 -18.63 3.46 -3.94
N SER A 67 -19.64 3.90 -3.16
CA SER A 67 -20.98 3.35 -3.17
C SER A 67 -21.98 4.29 -2.48
N LEU A 68 -23.21 3.84 -2.34
CA LEU A 68 -24.22 4.48 -1.51
C LEU A 68 -24.57 3.54 -0.34
N ARG A 69 -25.03 4.13 0.76
CA ARG A 69 -25.53 3.40 1.93
C ARG A 69 -26.93 3.89 2.24
N LYS A 70 -27.90 2.98 2.24
CA LYS A 70 -29.26 3.25 2.71
C LYS A 70 -29.36 2.92 4.20
N ARG A 71 -29.92 3.85 4.98
CA ARG A 71 -30.28 3.65 6.39
C ARG A 71 -31.64 4.30 6.63
N LYS A 72 -32.67 3.49 6.90
CA LYS A 72 -34.07 3.94 7.00
C LYS A 72 -34.45 4.76 5.74
N GLU A 73 -34.96 5.97 5.91
CA GLU A 73 -35.37 6.87 4.83
C GLU A 73 -34.21 7.68 4.21
N ASN A 74 -32.98 7.53 4.72
CA ASN A 74 -31.84 8.32 4.26
C ASN A 74 -30.86 7.50 3.41
N THR A 75 -30.36 8.11 2.34
CA THR A 75 -29.27 7.59 1.51
C THR A 75 -28.05 8.49 1.66
N SER A 76 -26.91 7.91 2.05
CA SER A 76 -25.64 8.64 2.21
C SER A 76 -24.57 8.09 1.27
N SER A 77 -23.72 8.98 0.75
CA SER A 77 -22.52 8.60 -0.02
C SER A 77 -21.51 7.86 0.85
N VAL A 78 -20.94 6.77 0.34
CA VAL A 78 -19.79 6.09 0.94
C VAL A 78 -18.57 6.39 0.07
N SER A 79 -17.52 6.94 0.67
CA SER A 79 -16.29 7.27 -0.07
C SER A 79 -15.38 6.05 -0.23
N VAL A 80 -14.41 6.18 -1.15
CA VAL A 80 -13.29 5.25 -1.31
C VAL A 80 -12.51 5.10 0.00
N GLY A 81 -12.35 6.21 0.71
CA GLY A 81 -11.70 6.27 2.01
C GLY A 81 -10.18 6.02 1.95
N PRO A 82 -9.49 6.22 3.08
CA PRO A 82 -8.03 6.25 3.12
C PRO A 82 -7.37 4.91 2.75
N THR A 83 -7.92 3.80 3.25
CA THR A 83 -7.42 2.45 2.96
C THR A 83 -7.70 2.05 1.51
N GLY A 84 -8.87 2.43 0.97
CA GLY A 84 -9.22 2.16 -0.42
C GLY A 84 -8.31 2.91 -1.39
N ALA A 85 -8.05 4.19 -1.11
CA ALA A 85 -7.18 5.03 -1.93
C ALA A 85 -5.75 4.47 -2.00
N ALA A 86 -5.14 4.12 -0.86
CA ALA A 86 -3.79 3.54 -0.85
C ALA A 86 -3.71 2.20 -1.60
N LYS A 87 -4.74 1.34 -1.50
CA LYS A 87 -4.79 0.07 -2.23
C LYS A 87 -4.94 0.25 -3.74
N ILE A 88 -5.75 1.23 -4.18
CA ILE A 88 -5.89 1.57 -5.60
C ILE A 88 -4.56 2.13 -6.13
N LEU A 89 -3.93 3.06 -5.41
CA LEU A 89 -2.63 3.61 -5.74
C LEU A 89 -1.56 2.52 -5.88
N PHE A 90 -1.51 1.60 -4.91
CA PHE A 90 -0.64 0.42 -5.01
C PHE A 90 -0.95 -0.43 -6.25
N ALA A 91 -2.23 -0.67 -6.57
CA ALA A 91 -2.59 -1.48 -7.73
C ALA A 91 -2.09 -0.87 -9.05
N ILE A 92 -2.08 0.47 -9.17
CA ILE A 92 -1.65 1.16 -10.40
C ILE A 92 -0.17 1.55 -10.43
N ARG A 93 0.52 1.59 -9.27
CA ARG A 93 1.94 1.95 -9.11
C ARG A 93 2.64 1.04 -8.10
N ARG A 94 2.53 -0.28 -8.31
CA ARG A 94 2.93 -1.34 -7.36
C ARG A 94 4.40 -1.36 -6.92
N ASN A 95 5.28 -0.72 -7.68
CA ASN A 95 6.72 -0.62 -7.38
C ASN A 95 7.05 0.59 -6.49
N ALA A 96 6.15 1.58 -6.44
CA ALA A 96 6.41 2.86 -5.80
C ALA A 96 5.45 3.17 -4.65
N LEU A 97 4.17 2.87 -4.80
CA LEU A 97 3.18 3.17 -3.78
C LEU A 97 2.95 1.92 -2.93
N ILE A 98 2.51 2.11 -1.69
CA ILE A 98 2.32 1.03 -0.73
C ILE A 98 0.95 1.19 -0.05
N PRO A 99 0.21 0.10 0.19
CA PRO A 99 -1.00 0.17 0.98
C PRO A 99 -0.72 0.56 2.44
N TRP A 100 -1.76 1.04 3.12
CA TRP A 100 -1.81 1.11 4.57
C TRP A 100 -3.25 0.90 5.03
N ASP A 101 -3.44 0.16 6.11
CA ASP A 101 -4.74 -0.01 6.73
C ASP A 101 -4.89 0.92 7.95
N ILE A 102 -6.00 0.79 8.67
CA ILE A 102 -6.25 1.62 9.85
C ILE A 102 -5.29 1.29 10.99
N SER A 103 -4.88 0.03 11.15
CA SER A 103 -3.95 -0.39 12.19
C SER A 103 -2.56 0.18 11.94
N ILE A 104 -2.08 0.12 10.69
CA ILE A 104 -0.81 0.72 10.28
C ILE A 104 -0.83 2.24 10.49
N ARG A 105 -1.91 2.93 10.10
CA ARG A 105 -2.04 4.38 10.34
C ARG A 105 -1.99 4.72 11.83
N ASN A 106 -2.81 4.04 12.62
CA ASN A 106 -2.92 4.28 14.05
C ASN A 106 -1.60 4.02 14.78
N HIS A 107 -0.89 2.93 14.42
CA HIS A 107 0.40 2.59 14.99
C HIS A 107 1.43 3.70 14.83
N TYR A 108 1.44 4.36 13.67
CA TYR A 108 2.34 5.48 13.41
C TYR A 108 1.78 6.86 13.80
N GLY A 109 0.60 6.92 14.41
CA GLY A 109 -0.04 8.19 14.81
C GLY A 109 -0.48 9.07 13.63
N TYR A 110 -0.74 8.46 12.47
CA TYR A 110 -1.09 9.16 11.24
C TYR A 110 -2.60 9.32 11.07
N ASP A 111 -3.02 10.50 10.59
CA ASP A 111 -4.40 10.73 10.20
C ASP A 111 -4.70 10.16 8.79
N SER A 112 -5.90 10.45 8.27
CA SER A 112 -6.36 9.93 6.97
C SER A 112 -6.04 10.86 5.78
N SER A 113 -5.22 11.90 5.98
CA SER A 113 -4.90 12.90 4.95
C SER A 113 -3.86 12.42 3.93
N GLY A 114 -3.77 13.13 2.81
CA GLY A 114 -2.69 12.95 1.84
C GLY A 114 -1.30 13.25 2.41
N ALA A 115 -1.20 14.24 3.31
CA ALA A 115 0.05 14.60 3.98
C ALA A 115 0.58 13.47 4.87
N SER A 116 -0.31 12.83 5.65
CA SER A 116 0.05 11.65 6.45
C SER A 116 0.44 10.46 5.57
N TYR A 117 -0.23 10.26 4.44
CA TYR A 117 0.16 9.19 3.50
C TYR A 117 1.56 9.43 2.92
N VAL A 118 1.89 10.67 2.53
CA VAL A 118 3.24 11.04 2.08
C VAL A 118 4.28 10.86 3.19
N THR A 119 3.95 11.25 4.43
CA THR A 119 4.82 11.01 5.58
C THR A 119 5.12 9.52 5.76
N TYR A 120 4.10 8.66 5.56
CA TYR A 120 4.28 7.22 5.55
C TYR A 120 5.17 6.74 4.39
N LEU A 121 5.05 7.30 3.18
CA LEU A 121 5.96 6.97 2.08
C LEU A 121 7.43 7.30 2.39
N TYR A 122 7.70 8.44 3.04
CA TYR A 122 9.06 8.78 3.48
C TYR A 122 9.58 7.82 4.55
N ARG A 123 8.72 7.43 5.50
CA ARG A 123 9.07 6.38 6.48
C ARG A 123 9.46 5.09 5.79
N VAL A 124 8.68 4.64 4.82
CA VAL A 124 8.98 3.43 4.05
C VAL A 124 10.27 3.61 3.23
N LYS A 125 10.54 4.77 2.64
CA LYS A 125 11.84 5.06 1.99
C LYS A 125 13.02 4.92 2.96
N SER A 126 12.88 5.35 4.21
CA SER A 126 13.92 5.16 5.24
C SER A 126 14.18 3.69 5.51
N ILE A 127 13.13 2.89 5.70
CA ILE A 127 13.23 1.43 5.88
C ILE A 127 13.92 0.77 4.67
N LEU A 128 13.56 1.21 3.46
CA LEU A 128 14.13 0.68 2.23
C LEU A 128 15.62 0.97 2.10
N LYS A 129 16.08 2.12 2.59
CA LYS A 129 17.51 2.46 2.63
C LYS A 129 18.30 1.52 3.55
N GLU A 130 17.78 1.25 4.75
CA GLU A 130 18.40 0.28 5.67
C GLU A 130 18.42 -1.14 5.10
N LEU A 131 17.34 -1.53 4.41
CA LEU A 131 17.27 -2.81 3.72
C LEU A 131 18.23 -2.89 2.54
N GLU A 132 18.41 -1.80 1.79
CA GLU A 132 19.37 -1.74 0.68
C GLU A 132 20.80 -1.99 1.17
N ASP A 133 21.21 -1.34 2.26
CA ASP A 133 22.51 -1.57 2.90
C ASP A 133 22.69 -3.05 3.30
N THR A 134 21.63 -3.66 3.82
CA THR A 134 21.64 -5.08 4.20
C THR A 134 21.73 -5.99 2.98
N CYS A 135 20.97 -5.72 1.91
CA CYS A 135 21.02 -6.48 0.67
C CYS A 135 22.44 -6.41 0.06
N ASN A 136 23.01 -5.21 -0.02
CA ASN A 136 24.33 -4.97 -0.59
C ASN A 136 25.42 -5.74 0.17
N LYS A 137 25.37 -5.76 1.50
CA LYS A 137 26.28 -6.57 2.34
C LYS A 137 26.17 -8.08 2.08
N ASN A 138 25.02 -8.54 1.59
CA ASN A 138 24.77 -9.94 1.26
C ASN A 138 24.91 -10.22 -0.25
N GLY A 139 25.46 -9.28 -1.04
CA GLY A 139 25.83 -9.49 -2.44
C GLY A 139 24.67 -9.43 -3.44
N PHE A 140 23.54 -8.79 -3.10
CA PHE A 140 22.43 -8.57 -4.02
C PHE A 140 21.79 -7.20 -3.83
N THR A 141 21.09 -6.70 -4.84
CA THR A 141 20.43 -5.38 -4.78
C THR A 141 19.05 -5.46 -4.14
N LEU A 142 18.53 -4.33 -3.62
CA LEU A 142 17.18 -4.27 -3.06
C LEU A 142 16.11 -4.77 -4.04
N ALA A 143 16.25 -4.47 -5.33
CA ALA A 143 15.32 -4.93 -6.37
C ALA A 143 15.30 -6.47 -6.54
N GLN A 144 16.40 -7.16 -6.15
CA GLN A 144 16.50 -8.61 -6.20
C GLN A 144 15.89 -9.29 -4.96
N LEU A 145 15.52 -8.53 -3.91
CA LEU A 145 14.99 -9.07 -2.65
C LEU A 145 13.78 -10.01 -2.84
N PRO A 146 12.76 -9.70 -3.67
CA PRO A 146 11.66 -10.64 -3.88
C PRO A 146 12.13 -11.98 -4.46
N LYS A 147 13.13 -11.97 -5.35
CA LYS A 147 13.72 -13.19 -5.91
C LYS A 147 14.46 -14.00 -4.86
N GLN A 148 15.22 -13.35 -3.97
CA GLN A 148 15.92 -14.02 -2.88
C GLN A 148 14.95 -14.71 -1.91
N LEU A 149 13.77 -14.13 -1.70
CA LEU A 149 12.70 -14.73 -0.89
C LEU A 149 11.85 -15.76 -1.66
N ARG A 150 12.20 -16.10 -2.91
CA ARG A 150 11.42 -16.97 -3.81
C ARG A 150 10.00 -16.45 -4.09
N ARG A 151 9.83 -15.12 -4.09
CA ARG A 151 8.58 -14.40 -4.28
C ARG A 151 8.61 -13.50 -5.52
N ASN A 152 8.95 -14.08 -6.68
CA ASN A 152 9.16 -13.37 -7.94
C ASN A 152 7.99 -12.48 -8.40
N ASN A 153 6.76 -12.79 -7.97
CA ASN A 153 5.56 -12.03 -8.30
C ASN A 153 5.27 -10.87 -7.32
N SER A 154 6.03 -10.75 -6.23
CA SER A 154 5.92 -9.68 -5.24
C SER A 154 6.81 -8.50 -5.61
N THR A 155 6.41 -7.30 -5.19
CA THR A 155 7.24 -6.09 -5.26
C THR A 155 7.81 -5.80 -3.88
N VAL A 156 8.90 -5.03 -3.81
CA VAL A 156 9.49 -4.65 -2.52
C VAL A 156 8.48 -3.91 -1.62
N PRO A 157 7.69 -2.92 -2.10
CA PRO A 157 6.62 -2.34 -1.28
C PRO A 157 5.61 -3.36 -0.76
N LYS A 158 5.29 -4.42 -1.52
CA LYS A 158 4.38 -5.47 -1.06
C LYS A 158 4.97 -6.30 0.09
N LEU A 159 6.29 -6.54 0.07
CA LEU A 159 6.96 -7.24 1.17
C LEU A 159 6.92 -6.41 2.47
N ILE A 160 7.11 -5.09 2.37
CA ILE A 160 6.97 -4.18 3.52
C ILE A 160 5.53 -4.16 4.04
N ASP A 161 4.54 -4.07 3.15
CA ASP A 161 3.11 -4.11 3.51
C ASP A 161 2.76 -5.39 4.27
N GLU A 162 3.23 -6.55 3.82
CA GLU A 162 3.02 -7.82 4.52
C GLU A 162 3.76 -7.89 5.86
N TYR A 163 4.99 -7.38 5.93
CA TYR A 163 5.72 -7.26 7.19
C TYR A 163 4.97 -6.40 8.20
N HIS A 164 4.50 -5.22 7.80
CA HIS A 164 3.66 -4.36 8.63
C HIS A 164 2.34 -5.05 9.00
N TRP A 165 1.69 -5.75 8.09
CA TRP A 165 0.47 -6.47 8.42
C TRP A 165 0.71 -7.53 9.50
N VAL A 166 1.80 -8.30 9.42
CA VAL A 166 2.14 -9.31 10.43
C VAL A 166 2.49 -8.65 11.78
N THR A 167 3.37 -7.65 11.76
CA THR A 167 3.95 -7.08 13.00
C THR A 167 3.09 -6.02 13.65
N ILE A 168 2.29 -5.29 12.88
CA ILE A 168 1.44 -4.18 13.37
C ILE A 168 -0.02 -4.60 13.39
N THR A 169 -0.55 -5.12 12.27
CA THR A 169 -1.99 -5.42 12.18
C THR A 169 -2.36 -6.68 12.95
N ASN A 170 -1.52 -7.71 12.92
CA ASN A 170 -1.72 -8.96 13.67
C ASN A 170 -0.94 -9.02 14.99
N ASP A 171 -0.18 -7.98 15.33
CA ASP A 171 0.59 -7.89 16.58
C ASP A 171 1.50 -9.11 16.83
N CYS A 172 2.01 -9.71 15.75
CA CYS A 172 2.90 -10.86 15.85
C CYS A 172 4.31 -10.38 16.17
N SER A 173 4.79 -10.73 17.36
CA SER A 173 6.18 -10.49 17.76
C SER A 173 7.14 -11.28 16.88
N LEU A 174 8.26 -10.66 16.52
CA LEU A 174 9.31 -11.37 15.81
C LEU A 174 9.91 -12.47 16.71
N PRO A 175 10.25 -13.63 16.14
CA PRO A 175 10.96 -14.67 16.90
C PRO A 175 12.27 -14.12 17.44
N THR A 176 12.66 -14.56 18.63
CA THR A 176 13.99 -14.24 19.16
C THR A 176 15.09 -14.81 18.25
N GLN A 177 16.29 -14.25 18.35
CA GLN A 177 17.43 -14.70 17.54
C GLN A 177 17.67 -16.21 17.67
N ASP A 178 17.52 -16.78 18.88
CA ASP A 178 17.67 -18.21 19.13
C ASP A 178 16.62 -19.05 18.38
N ILE A 179 15.37 -18.60 18.37
CA ILE A 179 14.29 -19.26 17.63
C ILE A 179 14.56 -19.19 16.14
N PHE A 180 15.01 -18.03 15.64
CA PHE A 180 15.33 -17.84 14.23
C PHE A 180 16.49 -18.74 13.78
N GLN A 181 17.55 -18.83 14.58
CA GLN A 181 18.68 -19.74 14.31
C GLN A 181 18.23 -21.21 14.27
N LYS A 182 17.36 -21.61 15.21
CA LYS A 182 16.79 -22.96 15.24
C LYS A 182 15.98 -23.26 13.98
N TRP A 183 15.15 -22.33 13.51
CA TRP A 183 14.41 -22.50 12.25
C TRP A 183 15.33 -22.58 11.03
N ALA A 184 16.38 -21.76 10.98
CA ALA A 184 17.35 -21.77 9.89
C ALA A 184 18.16 -23.07 9.82
N GLN A 185 18.37 -23.74 10.95
CA GLN A 185 18.97 -25.08 10.98
C GLN A 185 18.02 -26.14 10.40
N TRP A 186 16.72 -26.07 10.71
CA TRP A 186 15.72 -27.01 10.19
C TRP A 186 15.51 -26.90 8.68
N SER A 187 15.67 -25.71 8.09
CA SER A 187 15.52 -25.52 6.65
C SER A 187 16.70 -26.05 5.81
N LYS A 188 17.75 -26.59 6.44
CA LYS A 188 18.91 -27.19 5.76
C LYS A 188 18.80 -28.72 5.57
N ILE A 189 17.67 -29.31 5.99
CA ILE A 189 17.28 -30.71 5.76
C ILE A 189 16.31 -30.73 4.58
#